data_AF-A0A968CLX2-F1
#
_entry.id   AF-A0A968CLX2-F1
#
_cell.length_a   1.000
_cell.length_b   1.000
_cell.length_c   1.000
_cell.angle_alpha   90.00
_cell.angle_beta   90.00
_cell.angle_gamma   90.00
#
_symmetry.space_group_name_H-M   'P 1'
#
loop_
_entity.id
_entity.type
_entity.pdbx_description
1 polymer ?
#
loop_
_entity_poly.entity_id
_entity_poly.type
_entity_poly.pdbx_seq_one_letter_code
_entity_poly.pdbx_strand_id
1 'polypeptide(L)' 'LNVAYDSIFSIDTAEAASIDSVALMRPGAVTHNFDQNQRYIPLFFSRQGNRLNVTSPVDGNMAPPGYYMLFI' A
#
# COMPACT_ATOMS: atom_id res chain seq x y z
N LEU A 1 -4.48 10.37 -1.14
CA LEU A 1 -5.69 9.53 -0.98
C LEU A 1 -5.89 9.25 0.50
N ASN A 2 -7.10 9.33 1.03
CA ASN A 2 -7.43 8.81 2.36
C ASN A 2 -8.19 7.51 2.13
N VAL A 3 -7.71 6.40 2.71
CA VAL A 3 -8.22 5.05 2.47
C VAL A 3 -8.57 4.44 3.82
N ALA A 4 -9.82 3.96 3.94
CA ALA A 4 -10.24 3.24 5.13
C ALA A 4 -9.65 1.82 5.14
N TYR A 5 -9.52 1.23 6.33
CA TYR A 5 -9.19 -0.19 6.45
C TYR A 5 -10.26 -1.07 5.82
N ASP A 6 -9.85 -2.28 5.42
CA ASP A 6 -10.69 -3.32 4.82
C ASP A 6 -11.60 -2.80 3.68
N SER A 7 -11.03 -1.94 2.84
CA SER A 7 -11.76 -1.31 1.73
C SER A 7 -10.99 -1.45 0.42
N ILE A 8 -11.71 -1.36 -0.69
CA ILE A 8 -11.11 -1.38 -2.03
C ILE A 8 -10.92 0.06 -2.50
N PHE A 9 -9.73 0.37 -3.02
CA PHE A 9 -9.45 1.62 -3.71
C PHE A 9 -8.83 1.36 -5.08
N SER A 10 -9.02 2.30 -6.00
CA SER A 10 -8.58 2.17 -7.39
C SER A 10 -7.34 3.00 -7.68
N ILE A 11 -6.46 2.46 -8.51
CA ILE A 11 -5.29 3.14 -9.06
C ILE A 11 -5.37 3.04 -10.58
N ASP A 12 -5.33 4.17 -11.27
CA ASP A 12 -5.26 4.19 -12.74
C ASP A 12 -3.79 4.20 -13.20
N THR A 13 -3.45 3.32 -14.14
CA THR A 13 -2.12 3.21 -14.78
C THR A 13 -2.26 2.53 -16.14
N ALA A 14 -1.56 3.04 -17.16
CA ALA A 14 -1.58 2.44 -18.50
C ALA A 14 -0.87 1.06 -18.51
N GLU A 15 -0.02 0.81 -17.52
CA GLU A 15 0.80 -0.39 -17.36
C GLU A 15 0.14 -1.45 -16.46
N ALA A 16 -1.15 -1.30 -16.12
CA ALA A 16 -1.86 -2.20 -15.19
C ALA A 16 -1.67 -3.69 -15.51
N ALA A 17 -1.61 -4.05 -16.79
CA ALA A 17 -1.40 -5.42 -17.25
C ALA A 17 -0.03 -6.01 -16.84
N SER A 18 1.01 -5.19 -16.68
CA SER A 18 2.38 -5.61 -16.32
C SER A 18 2.73 -5.46 -14.84
N ILE A 19 1.83 -4.91 -14.01
CA ILE A 19 2.08 -4.73 -12.58
C ILE A 19 1.98 -6.07 -11.85
N ASP A 20 3.05 -6.54 -11.22
CA ASP A 20 3.07 -7.84 -10.52
C ASP A 20 2.86 -7.73 -9.01
N SER A 21 3.06 -6.56 -8.41
CA SER A 21 2.91 -6.38 -6.96
C SER A 21 2.46 -4.97 -6.62
N VAL A 22 1.68 -4.84 -5.55
CA VAL A 22 1.32 -3.55 -4.95
C VAL A 22 1.69 -3.58 -3.48
N ALA A 23 2.31 -2.52 -2.98
CA ALA A 23 2.69 -2.44 -1.58
C ALA A 23 2.61 -1.04 -0.99
N LEU A 24 2.32 -0.99 0.31
CA LEU A 24 2.50 0.21 1.13
C LEU A 24 3.84 0.13 1.88
N MET A 25 4.53 1.26 1.94
CA MET A 25 5.73 1.41 2.74
C MET A 25 5.59 2.61 3.67
N ARG A 26 5.68 2.38 5.00
CA ARG A 26 5.67 3.48 5.96
C ARG A 26 7.00 4.24 5.88
N PRO A 27 7.01 5.59 5.91
CA PRO A 27 8.25 6.34 5.99
C PRO A 27 9.09 5.93 7.19
N GLY A 28 10.39 5.77 6.96
CA GLY A 28 11.33 5.43 8.02
C GLY A 28 11.54 6.57 9.01
N ALA A 29 11.88 6.20 10.25
CA ALA A 29 12.29 7.14 11.29
C ALA A 29 13.41 6.50 12.11
N VAL A 30 14.63 6.56 11.56
CA VAL A 30 15.80 5.91 12.13
C VAL A 30 16.51 6.81 13.15
N THR A 31 16.90 6.22 14.28
CA THR A 31 17.88 6.80 15.20
C THR A 31 18.68 5.68 15.85
N HIS A 32 19.96 5.92 16.16
CA HIS A 32 20.84 4.91 16.77
C HIS A 32 20.83 3.55 16.04
N ASN A 33 20.80 3.60 14.69
CA ASN A 33 20.71 2.43 13.82
C ASN A 33 19.46 1.55 14.04
N PHE A 34 18.35 2.17 14.45
CA PHE A 34 17.12 1.48 14.76
C PHE A 34 15.91 2.22 14.20
N ASP A 35 15.08 1.52 13.43
CA ASP A 35 13.86 2.04 12.81
C ASP A 35 12.68 1.12 13.15
N GLN A 36 11.80 1.59 14.04
CA GLN A 36 10.54 0.90 14.37
C GLN A 36 9.37 1.33 13.47
N ASN A 37 9.60 2.33 12.63
CA ASN A 37 8.56 2.99 11.88
C ASN A 37 8.38 2.32 10.52
N GLN A 38 9.47 2.16 9.76
CA GLN A 38 9.47 1.57 8.44
C GLN A 38 8.88 0.16 8.48
N ARG A 39 7.92 -0.09 7.58
CA ARG A 39 7.32 -1.40 7.38
C ARG A 39 6.88 -1.54 5.93
N TYR A 40 7.02 -2.75 5.40
CA TYR A 40 6.51 -3.14 4.09
C TYR A 40 5.21 -3.93 4.29
N ILE A 41 4.16 -3.51 3.59
CA ILE A 41 2.83 -4.15 3.64
C ILE A 41 2.42 -4.51 2.21
N PRO A 42 2.52 -5.79 1.80
CA PRO A 42 2.04 -6.21 0.49
C PRO A 42 0.51 -6.16 0.46
N LEU A 43 -0.06 -5.76 -0.67
CA LEU A 43 -1.50 -5.66 -0.85
C LEU A 43 -1.99 -6.61 -1.94
N PHE A 44 -3.17 -7.17 -1.72
CA PHE A 44 -3.90 -7.87 -2.77
C PHE A 44 -4.51 -6.88 -3.75
N PHE A 45 -4.53 -7.25 -5.02
CA PHE A 45 -5.15 -6.43 -6.06
C PHE A 45 -5.67 -7.30 -7.20
N SER A 46 -6.57 -6.72 -7.99
CA SER A 46 -7.04 -7.25 -9.26
C SER A 46 -6.89 -6.20 -10.35
N ARG A 47 -6.76 -6.65 -11.60
CA ARG A 47 -6.62 -5.78 -12.77
C ARG A 47 -7.98 -5.59 -13.45
N GLN A 48 -8.28 -4.38 -13.88
CA GLN A 48 -9.51 -4.05 -14.61
C GLN A 48 -9.19 -3.02 -15.71
N GLY A 49 -8.80 -3.50 -16.89
CA GLY A 49 -8.29 -2.61 -17.95
C GLY A 49 -7.03 -1.87 -17.49
N ASN A 50 -7.03 -0.55 -17.60
CA ASN A 50 -5.91 0.33 -17.17
C ASN A 50 -6.03 0.73 -15.68
N ARG A 51 -6.56 -0.15 -14.84
CA ARG A 51 -6.80 0.09 -13.43
C ARG A 51 -6.43 -1.11 -12.58
N LEU A 52 -5.93 -0.84 -11.39
CA LEU A 52 -5.79 -1.81 -10.30
C LEU A 52 -6.86 -1.52 -9.24
N ASN A 53 -7.63 -2.53 -8.86
CA ASN A 53 -8.49 -2.50 -7.68
C ASN A 53 -7.74 -3.18 -6.55
N VAL A 54 -7.29 -2.37 -5.58
CA VAL A 54 -6.40 -2.78 -4.50
C VAL A 54 -7.18 -2.85 -3.19
N THR A 55 -6.98 -3.92 -2.43
CA THR A 55 -7.56 -4.09 -1.10
C THR A 55 -6.62 -3.48 -0.06
N SER A 56 -7.12 -2.55 0.74
CA SER A 56 -6.37 -1.94 1.84
C SER A 56 -6.16 -2.96 2.98
N PRO A 57 -5.22 -2.69 3.91
CA PRO A 57 -5.02 -3.55 5.07
C PRO A 57 -6.29 -3.69 5.92
N VAL A 58 -6.45 -4.86 6.53
CA VAL A 58 -7.66 -5.20 7.32
C VAL A 58 -7.81 -4.29 8.54
N ASP A 59 -6.71 -3.89 9.18
CA ASP A 59 -6.75 -3.08 10.40
C ASP A 59 -5.46 -2.30 10.68
N GLY A 60 -5.50 -1.53 11.78
CA GLY A 60 -4.38 -0.77 12.29
C GLY A 60 -3.26 -1.59 12.95
N ASN A 61 -3.46 -2.88 13.23
CA ASN A 61 -2.38 -3.73 13.72
C ASN A 61 -1.43 -4.07 12.56
N MET A 62 -1.99 -4.40 11.40
CA MET A 62 -1.22 -4.61 10.17
C MET A 62 -0.64 -3.30 9.64
N ALA A 63 -1.44 -2.23 9.63
CA ALA A 63 -1.03 -0.94 9.09
C ALA A 63 -1.44 0.21 10.02
N PRO A 64 -0.65 0.56 11.06
CA PRO A 64 -0.98 1.64 11.98
C PRO A 64 -1.34 2.94 11.26
N PRO A 65 -2.30 3.72 11.79
CA PRO A 65 -2.73 4.95 11.14
C PRO A 65 -1.58 5.90 10.85
N GLY A 66 -1.60 6.51 9.67
CA GLY A 66 -0.59 7.47 9.24
C GLY A 66 -0.39 7.45 7.72
N TYR A 67 0.64 8.17 7.29
CA TYR A 67 1.01 8.23 5.87
C TYR A 67 1.85 7.02 5.46
N TYR A 68 1.59 6.55 4.24
CA TYR A 68 2.33 5.49 3.58
C TYR A 68 2.66 5.95 2.16
N MET A 69 3.82 5.51 1.66
CA MET A 69 4.13 5.52 0.24
C MET A 69 3.48 4.29 -0.41
N LEU A 70 3.00 4.44 -1.64
CA LEU A 70 2.40 3.37 -2.44
C LEU A 70 3.31 3.07 -3.63
N PHE A 71 3.62 1.79 -3.84
CA PHE A 71 4.42 1.30 -4.95
C PHE A 71 3.60 0.28 -5.76
N ILE A 72 3.70 0.39 -7.09
CA ILE A 72 3.12 -0.52 -8.09
C ILE A 72 4.21 -0.87 -9.12
#